data_AF-A0A7C5WQJ6-F1
#
_entry.id   AF-A0A7C5WQJ6-F1
#
_cell.length_a   1.000
_cell.length_b   1.000
_cell.length_c   1.000
_cell.angle_alpha   90.00
_cell.angle_beta   90.00
_cell.angle_gamma   90.00
#
_symmetry.space_group_name_H-M   'P 1'
#
loop_
_entity.id
_entity.type
_entity.pdbx_description
1 polymer ?
#
loop_
_entity_poly.entity_id
_entity_poly.type
_entity_poly.pdbx_seq_one_letter_code
_entity_poly.pdbx_strand_id
1 'polypeptide(L)'
;MKRIKTILALILAHAIVLAQEVLVQVNGKDITLEDARFFVANTLSNTTYEKLTLEQKEMVKNRLIEKTLFSQEAIKDGIQERSEFKIHIQRLK
;
A
#
# COMPACT_ATOMS: atom_id res chain seq x y z
N MET A 1 -31.48 -21.85 -38.11
CA MET A 1 -31.55 -22.22 -36.68
C MET A 1 -30.73 -23.48 -36.42
N LYS A 2 -29.48 -23.36 -35.96
CA LYS A 2 -28.64 -24.43 -35.37
C LYS A 2 -27.18 -23.95 -35.35
N ARG A 3 -26.81 -23.01 -34.47
CA ARG A 3 -25.47 -22.81 -33.85
C ARG A 3 -25.56 -21.84 -32.64
N ILE A 4 -26.65 -21.91 -31.86
CA ILE A 4 -26.87 -21.07 -30.65
C ILE A 4 -26.24 -21.73 -29.40
N LYS A 5 -25.35 -22.73 -29.58
CA LYS A 5 -24.81 -23.52 -28.46
C LYS A 5 -23.31 -23.71 -28.62
N THR A 6 -22.55 -22.64 -28.42
CA THR A 6 -21.15 -22.78 -28.07
C THR A 6 -20.74 -21.66 -27.13
N ILE A 7 -20.78 -22.02 -25.85
CA ILE A 7 -19.80 -21.63 -24.84
C ILE A 7 -19.92 -20.18 -24.37
N LEU A 8 -21.02 -19.96 -23.66
CA LEU A 8 -21.05 -19.18 -22.43
C LEU A 8 -20.09 -19.84 -21.41
N ALA A 9 -18.78 -19.68 -21.60
CA ALA A 9 -17.77 -20.05 -20.61
C ALA A 9 -16.55 -19.14 -20.74
N LEU A 10 -16.76 -17.82 -20.68
CA LEU A 10 -15.71 -16.97 -20.14
C LEU A 10 -15.94 -16.96 -18.63
N ILE A 11 -15.35 -17.99 -18.02
CA ILE A 11 -15.22 -18.22 -16.59
C ILE A 11 -14.98 -16.87 -15.91
N LEU A 12 -15.86 -16.54 -14.96
CA LEU A 12 -15.59 -15.55 -13.91
C LEU A 12 -14.14 -15.76 -13.47
N ALA A 13 -13.25 -14.87 -13.88
CA ALA A 13 -12.01 -14.65 -13.16
C ALA A 13 -12.45 -14.16 -11.78
N HIS A 14 -12.70 -15.11 -10.88
CA HIS A 14 -12.75 -14.84 -9.45
C HIS A 14 -11.38 -14.27 -9.15
N ALA A 15 -11.28 -12.95 -9.12
CA ALA A 15 -10.19 -12.28 -8.47
C ALA A 15 -10.22 -12.79 -7.04
N ILE A 16 -9.37 -13.77 -6.74
CA ILE A 16 -9.07 -14.16 -5.37
C ILE A 16 -8.46 -12.89 -4.80
N VAL A 17 -9.27 -12.10 -4.12
CA VAL A 17 -8.78 -11.00 -3.29
C VAL A 17 -7.98 -11.71 -2.21
N LEU A 18 -6.66 -11.77 -2.39
CA LEU A 18 -5.76 -12.18 -1.32
C LEU A 18 -6.02 -11.19 -0.20
N ALA A 19 -6.69 -11.64 0.86
CA ALA A 19 -6.87 -10.85 2.05
C ALA A 19 -5.47 -10.59 2.61
N GLN A 20 -4.97 -9.38 2.40
CA GLN A 20 -3.69 -8.96 2.95
C GLN A 20 -3.87 -8.87 4.47
N GLU A 21 -2.91 -9.40 5.22
CA GLU A 21 -2.94 -9.32 6.68
C GLU A 21 -2.87 -7.85 7.10
N VAL A 22 -3.95 -7.35 7.68
CA VAL A 22 -4.05 -5.97 8.16
C VAL A 22 -3.40 -5.87 9.53
N LEU A 23 -2.40 -4.99 9.65
CA LEU A 23 -1.71 -4.72 10.90
C LEU A 23 -2.44 -3.65 11.73
N VAL A 24 -2.98 -2.63 11.06
CA VAL A 24 -3.71 -1.52 11.68
C VAL A 24 -4.50 -0.74 10.62
N GLN A 25 -5.58 -0.07 11.02
CA GLN A 25 -6.34 0.83 10.16
C GLN A 25 -6.19 2.29 10.63
N VAL A 26 -5.95 3.21 9.70
CA VAL A 26 -5.76 4.65 9.94
C VAL A 26 -6.73 5.44 9.05
N ASN A 27 -7.74 6.07 9.66
CA ASN A 27 -8.78 6.84 8.95
C ASN A 27 -9.42 6.05 7.79
N GLY A 28 -9.73 4.77 8.01
CA GLY A 28 -10.33 3.90 7.00
C GLY A 28 -9.36 3.37 5.94
N LYS A 29 -8.06 3.69 6.03
CA LYS A 29 -7.01 3.08 5.21
C LYS A 29 -6.30 1.98 5.98
N ASP A 30 -6.28 0.78 5.44
CA ASP A 30 -5.54 -0.34 6.02
C ASP A 30 -4.04 -0.18 5.77
N ILE A 31 -3.25 -0.48 6.80
CA ILE A 31 -1.81 -0.69 6.72
C ILE A 31 -1.60 -2.18 6.88
N THR A 32 -1.02 -2.79 5.85
CA THR A 32 -0.90 -4.24 5.71
C THR A 32 0.49 -4.74 6.05
N LEU A 33 0.62 -6.06 6.20
CA LEU A 33 1.92 -6.72 6.34
C LEU A 33 2.83 -6.45 5.15
N GLU A 34 2.27 -6.31 3.95
CA GLU A 34 3.04 -6.02 2.75
C GLU A 34 3.61 -4.60 2.76
N ASP A 35 2.85 -3.62 3.26
CA ASP A 35 3.35 -2.26 3.46
C ASP A 35 4.55 -2.24 4.42
N ALA A 36 4.51 -3.08 5.46
CA ALA A 36 5.59 -3.20 6.42
C ALA A 36 6.82 -3.90 5.85
N ARG A 37 6.64 -4.97 5.07
CA ARG A 37 7.73 -5.61 4.32
C ARG A 37 8.38 -4.66 3.35
N PHE A 38 7.57 -3.96 2.55
CA PHE A 38 8.06 -2.98 1.60
C PHE A 38 8.85 -1.87 2.30
N PHE A 39 8.32 -1.33 3.41
CA PHE A 39 9.02 -0.31 4.18
C PHE A 39 10.37 -0.80 4.69
N VAL A 40 10.43 -1.99 5.32
CA VAL A 40 11.68 -2.55 5.83
C VAL A 40 12.68 -2.80 4.71
N ALA A 41 12.26 -3.39 3.59
CA ALA A 41 13.14 -3.68 2.45
C ALA A 41 13.77 -2.42 1.85
N ASN A 42 13.09 -1.27 1.91
CA ASN A 42 13.57 0.00 1.37
C ASN A 42 14.30 0.88 2.39
N THR A 43 14.23 0.56 3.69
CA THR A 43 14.83 1.41 4.76
C THR A 43 15.94 0.73 5.54
N LEU A 44 15.89 -0.60 5.69
CA LEU A 44 16.84 -1.38 6.46
C LEU A 44 17.56 -2.38 5.55
N SER A 45 18.82 -2.11 5.25
CA SER A 45 19.68 -3.05 4.52
C SER A 45 19.87 -4.33 5.35
N ASN A 46 19.81 -5.49 4.68
CA ASN A 46 20.15 -6.80 5.24
C ASN A 46 19.19 -7.39 6.29
N THR A 47 17.93 -6.93 6.36
CA THR A 47 16.91 -7.58 7.18
C THR A 47 15.56 -7.68 6.47
N THR A 48 14.64 -8.45 7.03
CA THR A 48 13.24 -8.54 6.58
C THR A 48 12.32 -8.30 7.77
N TYR A 49 11.08 -7.90 7.51
CA TYR A 49 10.11 -7.59 8.56
C TYR A 49 9.93 -8.76 9.54
N GLU A 50 9.93 -9.99 9.04
CA GLU A 50 9.75 -11.21 9.85
C GLU A 50 10.84 -11.39 10.91
N LYS A 51 12.08 -10.99 10.58
CA LYS A 51 13.27 -11.14 11.42
C LYS A 51 13.39 -10.05 12.49
N LEU A 52 12.52 -9.03 12.44
CA LEU A 52 12.52 -7.97 13.43
C LEU A 52 12.03 -8.46 14.79
N THR A 53 12.58 -7.88 15.86
CA THR A 53 12.03 -8.05 17.21
C THR A 53 10.62 -7.45 17.29
N LEU A 54 9.85 -7.82 18.32
CA LEU A 54 8.52 -7.25 18.52
C LEU A 54 8.56 -5.71 18.62
N GLU A 55 9.52 -5.19 19.38
CA GLU A 55 9.72 -3.75 19.51
C GLU A 55 10.01 -3.07 18.17
N GLN A 56 10.87 -3.68 17.34
CA GLN A 56 11.16 -3.17 16.00
C GLN A 56 9.94 -3.23 15.08
N LYS A 57 9.11 -4.28 15.16
CA LYS A 57 7.86 -4.38 14.41
C LYS A 57 6.87 -3.28 14.81
N GLU A 58 6.77 -2.98 16.11
CA GLU A 58 5.95 -1.88 16.61
C GLU A 58 6.47 -0.52 16.13
N MET A 59 7.78 -0.31 16.13
CA MET A 59 8.39 0.90 15.55
C MET A 59 8.04 1.04 14.06
N VAL A 60 8.16 -0.02 13.27
CA VAL A 60 7.79 0.00 11.84
C VAL A 60 6.30 0.34 11.67
N LYS A 61 5.43 -0.29 12.45
CA LYS A 61 3.99 -0.02 12.42
C LYS A 61 3.70 1.46 12.72
N ASN A 62 4.31 2.02 13.77
CA ASN A 62 4.15 3.44 14.11
C ASN A 62 4.66 4.37 13.01
N ARG A 63 5.79 4.06 12.38
CA ARG A 63 6.30 4.84 11.23
C ARG A 63 5.36 4.82 10.03
N LEU A 64 4.71 3.69 9.75
CA LEU A 64 3.71 3.58 8.69
C LEU A 64 2.44 4.37 9.01
N ILE A 65 2.00 4.35 10.27
CA ILE A 65 0.88 5.17 10.76
C ILE A 65 1.19 6.65 10.57
N GLU A 66 2.34 7.13 11.07
CA GLU A 66 2.79 8.52 10.94
C GLU A 66 2.84 8.95 9.46
N LYS A 67 3.50 8.15 8.62
CA LYS A 67 3.57 8.40 7.18
C LYS A 67 2.19 8.52 6.56
N THR A 68 1.24 7.68 6.96
CA THR A 68 -0.13 7.69 6.45
C THR A 68 -0.88 8.94 6.88
N LEU A 69 -0.81 9.30 8.17
CA LEU A 69 -1.44 10.51 8.70
C LEU A 69 -0.90 11.77 8.03
N PHE A 70 0.42 11.91 7.92
CA PHE A 70 1.03 13.07 7.24
C PHE A 70 0.69 13.11 5.76
N SER A 71 0.63 11.96 5.07
CA SER A 71 0.24 11.93 3.65
C SER A 71 -1.23 12.34 3.47
N GLN A 72 -2.13 11.87 4.34
CA GLN A 72 -3.54 12.22 4.29
C GLN A 72 -3.77 13.71 4.55
N GLU A 73 -3.10 14.28 5.55
CA GLU A 73 -3.21 15.72 5.83
C GLU A 73 -2.59 16.54 4.70
N ALA A 74 -1.44 16.15 4.16
CA ALA A 74 -0.84 16.80 3.00
C ALA A 74 -1.77 16.82 1.78
N ILE A 75 -2.49 15.73 1.53
CA ILE A 75 -3.48 15.63 0.45
C ILE A 75 -4.65 16.59 0.69
N LYS A 76 -5.16 16.63 1.91
CA LYS A 76 -6.26 17.50 2.34
C LYS A 76 -5.88 18.97 2.25
N ASP A 77 -4.65 19.33 2.59
CA ASP A 77 -4.08 20.68 2.48
C ASP A 77 -3.69 21.08 1.05
N GLY A 78 -3.92 20.20 0.08
CA GLY A 78 -3.64 20.43 -1.33
C GLY A 78 -2.15 20.62 -1.62
N ILE A 79 -1.25 20.04 -0.82
CA ILE A 79 0.21 20.21 -1.00
C ILE A 79 0.65 19.74 -2.40
N GLN A 80 0.05 18.67 -2.91
CA GLN A 80 0.30 18.13 -4.26
C GLN A 80 -0.01 19.12 -5.39
N GLU A 81 -0.88 20.10 -5.14
CA GLU A 81 -1.26 21.10 -6.14
C GLU A 81 -0.33 22.29 -6.21
N ARG A 82 0.51 22.48 -5.17
CA ARG A 82 1.44 23.59 -5.06
C ARG A 82 2.56 23.47 -6.08
N SER A 83 3.04 24.61 -6.56
CA SER A 83 4.06 24.67 -7.60
C SER A 83 5.37 24.04 -7.14
N GLU A 84 5.75 24.21 -5.87
CA GLU A 84 6.96 23.65 -5.29
C GLU A 84 6.93 22.12 -5.38
N PHE A 85 5.82 21.49 -4.97
CA PHE A 85 5.66 20.05 -5.05
C PHE A 85 5.77 19.54 -6.49
N LYS A 86 5.08 20.20 -7.44
CA LYS A 86 5.11 19.84 -8.86
C LYS A 86 6.52 19.95 -9.45
N ILE A 87 7.25 21.00 -9.12
CA ILE A 87 8.65 21.20 -9.55
C ILE A 87 9.56 20.10 -9.00
N HIS A 88 9.41 19.75 -7.72
CA HIS A 88 10.25 18.73 -7.10
C HIS A 88 9.98 17.33 -7.64
N ILE A 89 8.72 16.95 -7.88
CA ILE A 89 8.37 15.65 -8.46
C ILE A 89 8.86 15.50 -9.90
N GLN A 90 8.85 16.57 -10.71
CA GLN A 90 9.37 16.53 -12.07
C GLN A 90 10.87 16.20 -12.13
N ARG A 91 11.64 16.55 -11.10
CA ARG A 91 13.08 16.24 -11.01
C ARG A 91 13.37 14.79 -10.62
N LEU A 92 12.36 14.04 -10.17
CA LEU A 92 12.48 12.65 -9.74
C LEU A 92 12.02 11.64 -10.81
N LYS A 93 11.43 12.12 -11.91
CA LYS A 93 11.06 11.31 -13.09
C LYS A 93 12.22 11.24 -14.07
#